data_AF-E3LS03-F1
#
_entry.id   AF-E3LS03-F1
#
_cell.length_a   1.000
_cell.length_b   1.000
_cell.length_c   1.000
_cell.angle_alpha   90.00
_cell.angle_beta   90.00
_cell.angle_gamma   90.00
#
_symmetry.space_group_name_H-M   'P 1'
#
loop_
_entity.id
_entity.type
_entity.pdbx_description
1 polymer ?
#
loop_
_entity_poly.entity_id
_entity_poly.type
_entity_poly.pdbx_seq_one_letter_code
_entity_poly.pdbx_strand_id
1 'polypeptide(L)'
;MPTYPVLQDEALIQSDPKVEMRVSVSTRPSTFLDRFKSFTPGLMLQIFALIKFGAVLYIATNRQFDEKEIPIVVFVLGVNAFILFSATCQDFCTLILSWIVSMSAFVLYILLLVTVPIFVTSFFASDAARSVRIPAEWKIFRDIINYQSVEERRFTEGINYGMSVEFFLAILVTITAIQFILINATLNAKVDDWKRQKQIREKRNSVYLV
;
A
#
# COMPACT_ATOMS: atom_id res chain seq x y z
N MET A 1 5.67 -42.36 -52.97
CA MET A 1 6.08 -41.10 -52.30
C MET A 1 6.52 -40.12 -53.38
N PRO A 2 6.20 -38.81 -53.30
CA PRO A 2 5.49 -38.12 -52.24
C PRO A 2 4.05 -37.70 -52.63
N THR A 3 3.24 -37.57 -51.59
CA THR A 3 1.85 -37.13 -51.59
C THR A 3 1.83 -35.75 -50.93
N TYR A 4 1.15 -34.77 -51.52
CA TYR A 4 0.69 -33.56 -50.84
C TYR A 4 -0.78 -33.32 -51.22
N PRO A 5 -1.65 -32.96 -50.25
CA PRO A 5 -3.09 -32.88 -50.49
C PRO A 5 -3.49 -31.56 -51.14
N VAL A 6 -4.40 -31.68 -52.11
CA VAL A 6 -5.21 -30.60 -52.67
C VAL A 6 -6.19 -30.16 -51.59
N LEU A 7 -6.11 -28.89 -51.18
CA LEU A 7 -7.09 -28.24 -50.32
C LEU A 7 -8.42 -28.18 -51.08
N GLN A 8 -9.46 -28.70 -50.42
CA GLN A 8 -10.85 -28.71 -50.86
C GLN A 8 -11.36 -27.31 -51.19
N ASP A 9 -12.03 -27.22 -52.34
CA ASP A 9 -13.06 -26.23 -52.64
C ASP A 9 -14.19 -26.35 -51.61
N GLU A 10 -14.42 -25.28 -50.84
CA GLU A 10 -15.76 -24.95 -50.33
C GLU A 10 -16.19 -23.64 -50.98
N ALA A 11 -16.65 -23.75 -52.22
CA ALA A 11 -17.57 -22.79 -52.78
C ALA A 11 -18.94 -22.98 -52.12
N LEU A 12 -19.21 -22.20 -51.08
CA LEU A 12 -20.58 -21.81 -50.74
C LEU A 12 -20.56 -20.38 -50.18
N ILE A 13 -20.38 -19.47 -51.13
CA ILE A 13 -20.79 -18.08 -51.04
C ILE A 13 -22.31 -18.10 -50.80
N GLN A 14 -22.72 -18.02 -49.53
CA GLN A 14 -24.08 -17.68 -49.17
C GLN A 14 -24.05 -16.28 -48.55
N SER A 15 -24.55 -15.35 -49.35
CA SER A 15 -24.68 -13.93 -49.13
C SER A 15 -25.65 -13.57 -48.00
N ASP A 16 -25.23 -12.54 -47.25
CA ASP A 16 -25.97 -11.70 -46.31
C ASP A 16 -26.62 -12.33 -45.07
N PRO A 17 -26.22 -11.77 -43.91
CA PRO A 17 -27.18 -10.92 -43.22
C PRO A 17 -26.63 -9.51 -43.15
N LYS A 18 -27.31 -8.61 -43.86
CA LYS A 18 -27.46 -7.16 -43.60
C LYS A 18 -26.68 -6.68 -42.37
N VAL A 19 -25.37 -6.48 -42.55
CA VAL A 19 -24.56 -5.76 -41.58
C VAL A 19 -24.99 -4.32 -41.73
N GLU A 20 -25.94 -3.87 -40.91
CA GLU A 20 -26.07 -2.45 -40.62
C GLU A 20 -24.73 -2.01 -40.08
N MET A 21 -23.91 -1.47 -40.98
CA MET A 21 -22.69 -0.75 -40.67
C MET A 21 -23.13 0.55 -39.98
N ARG A 22 -23.62 0.43 -38.74
CA ARG A 22 -23.69 1.56 -37.82
C ARG A 22 -22.26 1.88 -37.42
N VAL A 23 -21.56 2.54 -38.33
CA VAL A 23 -20.49 3.46 -38.01
C VAL A 23 -21.14 4.62 -37.25
N SER A 24 -21.61 4.34 -36.03
CA SER A 24 -21.79 5.38 -35.04
C SER A 24 -20.40 5.78 -34.61
N VAL A 25 -19.77 6.66 -35.40
CA VAL A 25 -18.72 7.54 -34.92
C VAL A 25 -19.40 8.42 -33.88
N SER A 26 -19.50 7.89 -32.67
CA SER A 26 -19.66 8.69 -31.48
C SER A 26 -18.32 9.40 -31.28
N THR A 27 -18.09 10.48 -32.03
CA THR A 27 -17.15 11.54 -31.68
C THR A 27 -17.64 12.22 -30.39
N ARG A 28 -17.59 11.48 -29.29
CA ARG A 28 -17.61 12.09 -27.96
C ARG A 28 -16.24 12.76 -27.77
N PRO A 29 -16.15 14.02 -27.35
CA PRO A 29 -14.88 14.65 -27.06
C PRO A 29 -14.30 14.04 -25.78
N SER A 30 -13.60 12.92 -25.90
CA SER A 30 -12.94 12.21 -24.79
C SER A 30 -11.48 12.64 -24.61
N THR A 31 -11.13 13.86 -25.02
CA THR A 31 -9.75 14.17 -25.40
C THR A 31 -8.83 14.57 -24.26
N PHE A 32 -9.37 14.99 -23.12
CA PHE A 32 -8.56 15.45 -21.97
C PHE A 32 -8.77 14.62 -20.71
N LEU A 33 -10.01 14.43 -20.27
CA LEU A 33 -10.31 13.67 -19.04
C LEU A 33 -9.81 12.22 -19.08
N ASP A 34 -9.93 11.53 -20.21
CA ASP A 34 -9.46 10.15 -20.33
C ASP A 34 -7.94 10.03 -20.46
N ARG A 35 -7.26 11.08 -20.93
CA ARG A 35 -5.79 11.18 -20.86
C ARG A 35 -5.35 11.45 -19.43
N PHE A 36 -5.98 12.40 -18.72
CA PHE A 36 -5.66 12.66 -17.32
C PHE A 36 -5.89 11.42 -16.45
N LYS A 37 -6.92 10.61 -16.70
CA LYS A 37 -7.16 9.36 -15.95
C LYS A 37 -6.00 8.36 -16.01
N SER A 38 -5.25 8.26 -17.11
CA SER A 38 -4.09 7.35 -17.16
C SER A 38 -2.87 7.91 -16.42
N PHE A 39 -2.72 9.25 -16.35
CA PHE A 39 -1.62 9.92 -15.65
C PHE A 39 -1.88 10.21 -14.17
N THR A 40 -3.16 10.28 -13.76
CA THR A 40 -3.59 10.59 -12.39
C THR A 40 -2.99 9.65 -11.34
N PRO A 41 -2.98 8.31 -11.49
CA PRO A 41 -2.43 7.44 -10.45
C PRO A 41 -0.92 7.64 -10.25
N GLY A 42 -0.17 7.86 -11.33
CA GLY A 42 1.27 8.12 -11.26
C GLY A 42 1.62 9.46 -10.61
N LEU A 43 0.87 10.52 -10.92
CA LEU A 43 1.03 11.84 -10.27
C LEU A 43 0.64 11.81 -8.79
N MET A 44 -0.46 11.13 -8.46
CA MET A 44 -0.88 10.93 -7.06
C MET A 44 0.18 10.18 -6.26
N LEU A 45 0.78 9.14 -6.86
CA LEU A 45 1.89 8.40 -6.24
C LEU A 45 3.11 9.30 -5.99
N GLN A 46 3.48 10.16 -6.94
CA GLN A 46 4.60 11.10 -6.78
C GLN A 46 4.36 12.11 -5.66
N ILE A 47 3.18 12.75 -5.65
CA ILE A 47 2.81 13.73 -4.62
C ILE A 47 2.79 13.05 -3.25
N PHE A 48 2.17 11.87 -3.15
CA PHE A 48 2.11 11.11 -1.91
C PHE A 48 3.50 10.70 -1.41
N ALA A 49 4.34 10.17 -2.29
CA ALA A 49 5.70 9.76 -1.93
C ALA A 49 6.55 10.96 -1.47
N LEU A 50 6.39 12.12 -2.11
CA LEU A 50 7.09 13.34 -1.74
C LEU A 50 6.67 13.84 -0.35
N ILE A 51 5.36 13.92 -0.10
CA ILE A 51 4.82 14.35 1.20
C ILE A 51 5.26 13.38 2.30
N LYS A 52 5.15 12.07 2.06
CA LYS A 52 5.57 11.04 3.01
C LYS A 52 7.06 11.14 3.32
N PHE A 53 7.90 11.27 2.29
CA PHE A 53 9.35 11.43 2.47
C PHE A 53 9.68 12.71 3.25
N GLY A 54 9.04 13.83 2.91
CA GLY A 54 9.22 15.11 3.63
C GLY A 54 8.84 15.01 5.11
N ALA A 55 7.74 14.32 5.43
CA ALA A 55 7.33 14.10 6.81
C ALA A 55 8.35 13.22 7.59
N VAL A 56 8.82 12.13 6.99
CA VAL A 56 9.83 11.26 7.60
C VAL A 56 11.15 12.00 7.79
N LEU A 57 11.57 12.79 6.79
CA LEU A 57 12.77 13.61 6.87
C LEU A 57 12.69 14.65 7.99
N TYR A 58 11.55 15.34 8.11
CA TYR A 58 11.31 16.31 9.18
C TYR A 58 11.44 15.68 10.57
N ILE A 59 10.87 14.48 10.76
CA ILE A 59 10.99 13.74 12.02
C ILE A 59 12.46 13.32 12.27
N ALA A 60 13.14 12.85 11.22
CA ALA A 60 14.54 12.42 11.30
C ALA A 60 15.52 13.56 11.62
N THR A 61 15.19 14.81 11.26
CA THR A 61 16.08 15.96 11.52
C THR A 61 15.77 16.69 12.81
N ASN A 62 14.51 16.70 13.27
CA ASN A 62 14.11 17.50 14.44
C ASN A 62 14.15 16.73 15.77
N ARG A 63 14.16 15.40 15.74
CA ARG A 63 14.26 14.58 16.95
C ARG A 63 15.72 14.23 17.22
N GLN A 64 16.13 14.31 18.48
CA GLN A 64 17.39 13.72 18.94
C GLN A 64 17.22 12.20 19.01
N PHE A 65 17.99 11.47 18.21
CA PHE A 65 17.99 10.01 18.18
C PHE A 65 19.20 9.49 18.97
N ASP A 66 18.97 8.43 19.73
CA ASP A 66 20.05 7.68 20.36
C ASP A 66 20.87 6.94 19.31
N GLU A 67 22.15 6.70 19.58
CA GLU A 67 23.08 6.02 18.67
C GLU A 67 22.56 4.66 18.16
N LYS A 68 21.76 3.97 18.98
CA LYS A 68 21.13 2.68 18.65
C LYS A 68 19.97 2.81 17.67
N GLU A 69 19.31 3.98 17.62
CA GLU A 69 18.16 4.24 16.75
C GLU A 69 18.58 4.77 15.37
N ILE A 70 19.76 5.41 15.28
CA ILE A 70 20.28 6.01 14.04
C ILE A 70 20.27 5.03 12.84
N PRO A 71 20.74 3.77 12.95
CA PRO A 71 20.74 2.85 11.82
C PRO A 71 19.32 2.55 11.31
N ILE A 72 18.34 2.49 12.22
CA ILE A 72 16.94 2.23 11.89
C ILE A 72 16.36 3.44 11.15
N VAL A 73 16.63 4.65 11.62
CA VAL A 73 16.19 5.90 10.98
C VAL A 73 16.78 6.03 9.58
N VAL A 74 18.08 5.76 9.42
CA VAL A 74 18.76 5.78 8.12
C VAL A 74 18.16 4.75 7.17
N PHE A 75 17.89 3.53 7.65
CA PHE A 75 17.23 2.50 6.84
C PHE A 75 15.82 2.93 6.40
N VAL A 76 15.01 3.49 7.31
CA VAL A 76 13.67 3.99 7.01
C VAL A 76 13.73 5.13 5.98
N LEU A 77 14.66 6.07 6.13
CA LEU A 77 14.89 7.13 5.14
C LEU A 77 15.29 6.56 3.78
N GLY A 78 16.20 5.59 3.75
CA GLY A 78 16.63 4.92 2.52
C GLY A 78 15.47 4.23 1.78
N VAL A 79 14.62 3.52 2.51
CA VAL A 79 13.41 2.88 1.93
C VAL A 79 12.44 3.93 1.37
N ASN A 80 12.18 5.02 2.11
CA ASN A 80 11.28 6.07 1.61
C ASN A 80 11.88 6.83 0.41
N ALA A 81 13.20 7.05 0.39
CA ALA A 81 13.89 7.64 -0.75
C ALA A 81 13.80 6.73 -1.98
N PHE A 82 13.96 5.41 -1.80
CA PHE A 82 13.79 4.44 -2.89
C PHE A 82 12.36 4.45 -3.46
N ILE A 83 11.34 4.52 -2.61
CA ILE A 83 9.94 4.64 -3.05
C ILE A 83 9.71 5.95 -3.81
N LEU A 84 10.26 7.07 -3.33
CA LEU A 84 10.18 8.36 -4.02
C LEU A 84 10.88 8.34 -5.38
N PHE A 85 12.05 7.72 -5.46
CA PHE A 85 12.77 7.52 -6.71
C PHE A 85 11.95 6.67 -7.68
N SER A 86 11.39 5.56 -7.21
CA SER A 86 10.50 4.71 -8.00
C SER A 86 9.26 5.46 -8.50
N ALA A 87 8.64 6.29 -7.65
CA ALA A 87 7.49 7.12 -8.02
C ALA A 87 7.87 8.17 -9.08
N THR A 88 9.08 8.72 -9.01
CA THR A 88 9.58 9.74 -9.94
C THR A 88 9.91 9.13 -11.30
N CYS A 89 10.72 8.08 -11.33
CA CYS A 89 11.11 7.39 -12.56
C CYS A 89 9.94 6.66 -13.22
N GLN A 90 9.01 6.16 -12.41
CA GLN A 90 7.89 5.32 -12.84
C GLN A 90 8.32 4.09 -13.66
N ASP A 91 9.57 3.66 -13.61
CA ASP A 91 10.02 2.48 -14.37
C ASP A 91 9.35 1.22 -13.86
N PHE A 92 9.01 0.32 -14.77
CA PHE A 92 8.24 -0.90 -14.43
C PHE A 92 8.97 -1.75 -13.39
N CYS A 93 10.29 -1.90 -13.53
CA CYS A 93 11.14 -2.65 -12.60
C CYS A 93 11.18 -2.02 -11.21
N THR A 94 11.39 -0.70 -11.11
CA THR A 94 11.47 0.00 -9.82
C THR A 94 10.12 0.03 -9.13
N LEU A 95 9.01 0.18 -9.88
CA LEU A 95 7.65 0.11 -9.33
C LEU A 95 7.32 -1.28 -8.78
N ILE A 96 7.74 -2.37 -9.45
CA ILE A 96 7.57 -3.73 -8.91
C ILE A 96 8.39 -3.92 -7.63
N LEU A 97 9.65 -3.48 -7.61
CA LEU A 97 10.47 -3.56 -6.40
C LEU A 97 9.86 -2.74 -5.25
N SER A 98 9.38 -1.53 -5.55
CA SER A 98 8.67 -0.68 -4.60
C SER A 98 7.38 -1.33 -4.10
N TRP A 99 6.66 -2.05 -4.97
CA TRP A 99 5.48 -2.84 -4.60
C TRP A 99 5.84 -3.97 -3.62
N ILE A 100 6.90 -4.73 -3.89
CA ILE A 100 7.37 -5.82 -3.01
C ILE A 100 7.76 -5.26 -1.63
N VAL A 101 8.55 -4.19 -1.60
CA VAL A 101 9.00 -3.53 -0.36
C VAL A 101 7.82 -2.95 0.42
N SER A 102 6.84 -2.36 -0.27
CA SER A 102 5.63 -1.82 0.36
C SER A 102 4.77 -2.94 0.95
N MET A 103 4.66 -4.08 0.24
CA MET A 103 3.90 -5.24 0.70
C MET A 103 4.53 -5.88 1.93
N SER A 104 5.86 -6.06 1.94
CA SER A 104 6.55 -6.62 3.10
C SER A 104 6.44 -5.71 4.33
N ALA A 105 6.58 -4.39 4.14
CA ALA A 105 6.38 -3.41 5.20
C ALA A 105 4.93 -3.42 5.73
N PHE A 106 3.94 -3.52 4.84
CA PHE A 106 2.52 -3.59 5.23
C PHE A 106 2.22 -4.82 6.08
N VAL A 107 2.67 -6.01 5.65
CA VAL A 107 2.51 -7.25 6.43
C VAL A 107 3.19 -7.14 7.79
N LEU A 108 4.41 -6.60 7.83
CA LEU A 108 5.14 -6.41 9.09
C LEU A 108 4.39 -5.46 10.04
N TYR A 109 3.85 -4.35 9.54
CA TYR A 109 3.06 -3.44 10.36
C TYR A 109 1.74 -4.04 10.85
N ILE A 110 1.07 -4.87 10.06
CA ILE A 110 -0.10 -5.63 10.53
C ILE A 110 0.30 -6.61 11.64
N LEU A 111 1.40 -7.34 11.47
CA LEU A 111 1.87 -8.28 12.49
C LEU A 111 2.22 -7.53 13.80
N LEU A 112 2.88 -6.37 13.70
CA LEU A 112 3.14 -5.53 14.87
C LEU A 112 1.85 -4.99 15.49
N LEU A 113 0.86 -4.61 14.67
CA LEU A 113 -0.44 -4.12 15.16
C LEU A 113 -1.19 -5.17 15.95
N VAL A 114 -1.01 -6.46 15.64
CA VAL A 114 -1.64 -7.56 16.39
C VAL A 114 -0.80 -7.96 17.59
N THR A 115 0.52 -8.08 17.43
CA THR A 115 1.41 -8.60 18.49
C THR A 115 1.65 -7.61 19.62
N VAL A 116 1.78 -6.32 19.33
CA VAL A 116 2.04 -5.29 20.35
C VAL A 116 0.90 -5.19 21.37
N PRO A 117 -0.39 -5.08 20.99
CA PRO A 117 -1.51 -5.10 21.93
C PRO A 117 -1.54 -6.36 22.79
N ILE A 118 -1.31 -7.54 22.20
CA ILE A 118 -1.30 -8.82 22.93
C ILE A 118 -0.19 -8.81 23.99
N PHE A 119 1.00 -8.34 23.62
CA PHE A 119 2.11 -8.28 24.56
C PHE A 119 1.85 -7.26 25.68
N VAL A 120 1.37 -6.07 25.34
CA VAL A 120 1.03 -5.01 26.30
C VAL A 120 -0.06 -5.48 27.28
N THR A 121 -1.15 -6.05 26.77
CA THR A 121 -2.25 -6.58 27.61
C THR A 121 -1.81 -7.76 28.47
N SER A 122 -1.02 -8.69 27.93
CA SER A 122 -0.50 -9.84 28.70
C SER A 122 0.48 -9.42 29.80
N PHE A 123 1.34 -8.43 29.53
CA PHE A 123 2.25 -7.84 30.51
C PHE A 123 1.47 -7.21 31.67
N PHE A 124 0.47 -6.38 31.35
CA PHE A 124 -0.37 -5.75 32.38
C PHE A 124 -1.24 -6.75 33.15
N ALA A 125 -1.77 -7.79 32.49
CA ALA A 125 -2.51 -8.85 33.17
C ALA A 125 -1.63 -9.65 34.15
N SER A 126 -0.37 -9.91 33.77
CA SER A 126 0.62 -10.57 34.64
C SER A 126 1.01 -9.70 35.85
N ASP A 127 1.19 -8.40 35.67
CA ASP A 127 1.52 -7.48 36.77
C ASP A 127 0.34 -7.27 37.72
N ALA A 128 -0.88 -7.19 37.20
CA ALA A 128 -2.11 -7.16 38.00
C ALA A 128 -2.28 -8.46 38.81
N ALA A 129 -1.98 -9.63 38.24
CA ALA A 129 -2.05 -10.89 38.98
C ALA A 129 -1.03 -10.97 40.13
N ARG A 130 0.13 -10.32 40.00
CA ARG A 130 1.15 -10.24 41.07
C ARG A 130 0.71 -9.31 42.22
N SER A 131 -0.03 -8.23 41.93
CA SER A 131 -0.51 -7.30 42.95
C SER A 131 -1.74 -7.80 43.73
N VAL A 132 -2.43 -8.84 43.26
CA VAL A 132 -3.59 -9.47 43.94
C VAL A 132 -3.18 -10.34 45.16
N ARG A 133 -1.88 -10.58 45.40
CA ARG A 133 -1.39 -11.23 46.64
C ARG A 133 -1.42 -10.36 47.90
N ILE A 134 -2.25 -9.31 47.93
CA ILE A 134 -2.48 -8.53 49.15
C ILE A 134 -3.58 -9.25 49.97
N PRO A 135 -3.32 -9.63 51.24
CA PRO A 135 -4.32 -10.26 52.10
C PRO A 135 -5.58 -9.41 52.19
N ALA A 136 -6.77 -10.03 52.16
CA ALA A 136 -8.06 -9.34 52.11
C ALA A 136 -8.26 -8.29 53.22
N GLU A 137 -7.58 -8.49 54.35
CA GLU A 137 -7.61 -7.61 55.53
C GLU A 137 -6.95 -6.23 55.29
N TRP A 138 -6.01 -6.14 54.35
CA TRP A 138 -5.31 -4.89 54.01
C TRP A 138 -6.03 -4.06 52.93
N LYS A 139 -7.06 -4.65 52.29
CA LYS A 139 -7.83 -3.99 51.23
C LYS A 139 -8.67 -2.82 51.78
N ILE A 140 -9.19 -2.98 53.00
CA ILE A 140 -10.01 -1.96 53.70
C ILE A 140 -9.16 -0.74 54.09
N PHE A 141 -7.90 -0.94 54.48
CA PHE A 141 -6.97 0.16 54.77
C PHE A 141 -6.54 0.93 53.51
N ARG A 142 -6.45 0.26 52.36
CA ARG A 142 -6.13 0.89 51.07
C ARG A 142 -7.26 1.81 50.57
N ASP A 143 -8.51 1.40 50.76
CA ASP A 143 -9.69 2.17 50.33
C ASP A 143 -9.95 3.42 51.19
N ILE A 144 -9.49 3.44 52.45
CA ILE A 144 -9.65 4.58 53.37
C ILE A 144 -8.57 5.65 53.20
N ILE A 145 -7.37 5.29 52.71
CA ILE A 145 -6.23 6.20 52.44
C ILE A 145 -6.22 6.58 50.95
N ASN A 146 -7.39 6.92 50.40
CA ASN A 146 -7.51 7.23 48.98
C ASN A 146 -6.88 8.60 48.64
N TYR A 147 -5.57 8.58 48.44
CA TYR A 147 -4.90 9.38 47.43
C TYR A 147 -4.55 8.40 46.31
N GLN A 148 -5.03 8.64 45.08
CA GLN A 148 -4.64 7.92 43.84
C GLN A 148 -3.27 7.26 44.01
N SER A 149 -3.27 5.96 44.28
CA SER A 149 -2.02 5.28 44.62
C SER A 149 -1.05 5.45 43.44
N VAL A 150 0.24 5.65 43.72
CA VAL A 150 1.28 5.82 42.68
C VAL A 150 1.21 4.70 41.63
N GLU A 151 0.74 3.51 42.02
CA GLU A 151 0.48 2.35 41.18
C GLU A 151 -0.70 2.55 40.21
N GLU A 152 -1.80 3.15 40.65
CA GLU A 152 -2.98 3.43 39.82
C GLU A 152 -2.70 4.53 38.78
N ARG A 153 -1.86 5.52 39.13
CA ARG A 153 -1.34 6.49 38.15
C ARG A 153 -0.43 5.82 37.12
N ARG A 154 0.54 4.99 37.55
CA ARG A 154 1.40 4.23 36.63
C ARG A 154 0.60 3.29 35.73
N PHE A 155 -0.48 2.70 36.23
CA PHE A 155 -1.38 1.86 35.46
C PHE A 155 -2.13 2.67 34.39
N THR A 156 -2.69 3.82 34.77
CA THR A 156 -3.39 4.71 33.84
C THR A 156 -2.45 5.29 32.78
N GLU A 157 -1.23 5.68 33.17
CA GLU A 157 -0.17 6.11 32.25
C GLU A 157 0.26 4.99 31.30
N GLY A 158 0.40 3.76 31.79
CA GLY A 158 0.71 2.59 30.98
C GLY A 158 -0.35 2.26 29.93
N ILE A 159 -1.64 2.35 30.30
CA ILE A 159 -2.76 2.19 29.37
C ILE A 159 -2.76 3.29 28.32
N ASN A 160 -2.59 4.55 28.72
CA ASN A 160 -2.56 5.68 27.79
C ASN A 160 -1.37 5.60 26.83
N TYR A 161 -0.21 5.16 27.31
CA TYR A 161 0.95 4.91 26.47
C TYR A 161 0.69 3.77 25.48
N GLY A 162 0.13 2.65 25.94
CA GLY A 162 -0.26 1.52 25.08
C GLY A 162 -1.23 1.95 23.97
N MET A 163 -2.31 2.64 24.31
CA MET A 163 -3.27 3.17 23.33
C MET A 163 -2.62 4.16 22.35
N SER A 164 -1.68 4.99 22.82
CA SER A 164 -0.96 5.92 21.93
C SER A 164 -0.08 5.18 20.92
N VAL A 165 0.61 4.11 21.35
CA VAL A 165 1.41 3.27 20.45
C VAL A 165 0.52 2.55 19.43
N GLU A 166 -0.61 1.98 19.87
CA GLU A 166 -1.56 1.31 18.97
C GLU A 166 -2.15 2.27 17.93
N PHE A 167 -2.56 3.46 18.35
CA PHE A 167 -3.11 4.47 17.44
C PHE A 167 -2.06 4.91 16.40
N PHE A 168 -0.81 5.11 16.84
CA PHE A 168 0.30 5.42 15.94
C PHE A 168 0.55 4.29 14.93
N LEU A 169 0.50 3.04 15.38
CA LEU A 169 0.70 1.88 14.51
C LEU A 169 -0.46 1.72 13.50
N ALA A 170 -1.69 1.98 13.92
CA ALA A 170 -2.86 1.99 13.02
C ALA A 170 -2.73 3.07 11.92
N ILE A 171 -2.21 4.25 12.26
CA ILE A 171 -1.89 5.30 11.28
C ILE A 171 -0.83 4.81 10.29
N LEU A 172 0.25 4.18 10.76
CA LEU A 172 1.30 3.64 9.88
C LEU A 172 0.77 2.57 8.91
N VAL A 173 -0.09 1.67 9.39
CA VAL A 173 -0.77 0.67 8.55
C VAL A 173 -1.63 1.36 7.50
N THR A 174 -2.37 2.40 7.87
CA THR A 174 -3.23 3.16 6.94
C THR A 174 -2.41 3.87 5.86
N ILE A 175 -1.31 4.55 6.24
CA ILE A 175 -0.42 5.24 5.31
C ILE A 175 0.24 4.24 4.35
N THR A 176 0.67 3.08 4.84
CA THR A 176 1.27 2.04 3.98
C THR A 176 0.25 1.35 3.08
N ALA A 177 -1.00 1.18 3.53
CA ALA A 177 -2.09 0.71 2.67
C ALA A 177 -2.34 1.67 1.49
N ILE A 178 -2.41 2.98 1.77
CA ILE A 178 -2.58 4.01 0.72
C ILE A 178 -1.42 3.95 -0.27
N GLN A 179 -0.18 3.86 0.22
CA GLN A 179 1.00 3.72 -0.63
C GLN A 179 0.89 2.50 -1.54
N PHE A 180 0.53 1.35 -0.98
CA PHE A 180 0.39 0.10 -1.72
C PHE A 180 -0.67 0.20 -2.81
N ILE A 181 -1.84 0.76 -2.49
CA ILE A 181 -2.93 0.98 -3.44
C ILE A 181 -2.48 1.90 -4.59
N LEU A 182 -1.76 2.99 -4.29
CA LEU A 182 -1.26 3.92 -5.30
C LEU A 182 -0.23 3.28 -6.23
N ILE A 183 0.70 2.47 -5.68
CA ILE A 183 1.67 1.72 -6.50
C ILE A 183 0.92 0.72 -7.40
N ASN A 184 -0.03 -0.03 -6.85
CA ASN A 184 -0.80 -1.01 -7.60
C ASN A 184 -1.64 -0.35 -8.70
N ALA A 185 -2.30 0.77 -8.41
CA ALA A 185 -3.04 1.54 -9.41
C ALA A 185 -2.13 2.05 -10.53
N THR A 186 -0.92 2.51 -10.19
CA THR A 186 0.07 2.98 -11.16
C THR A 186 0.59 1.84 -12.04
N LEU A 187 0.88 0.67 -11.46
CA LEU A 187 1.28 -0.52 -12.21
C LEU A 187 0.17 -0.98 -13.16
N ASN A 188 -1.08 -1.05 -12.69
CA ASN A 188 -2.21 -1.45 -13.53
C ASN A 188 -2.44 -0.48 -14.69
N ALA A 189 -2.36 0.84 -14.44
CA ALA A 189 -2.44 1.84 -15.49
C ALA A 189 -1.33 1.65 -16.54
N LYS A 190 -0.10 1.34 -16.13
CA LYS A 190 1.01 1.04 -17.06
C LYS A 190 0.79 -0.25 -17.85
N VAL A 191 0.27 -1.31 -17.22
CA VAL A 191 -0.07 -2.56 -17.91
C VAL A 191 -1.13 -2.31 -18.99
N ASP A 192 -2.15 -1.53 -18.68
CA ASP A 192 -3.23 -1.23 -19.61
C ASP A 192 -2.76 -0.37 -20.79
N ASP A 193 -1.93 0.64 -20.53
CA ASP A 193 -1.33 1.45 -21.58
C ASP A 193 -0.42 0.61 -22.48
N TRP A 194 0.37 -0.30 -21.90
CA TRP A 194 1.23 -1.20 -22.68
C TRP A 194 0.41 -2.16 -23.56
N LYS A 195 -0.68 -2.74 -23.03
CA LYS A 195 -1.61 -3.57 -23.81
C LYS A 195 -2.25 -2.78 -24.95
N ARG A 196 -2.70 -1.55 -24.70
CA ARG A 196 -3.28 -0.68 -25.74
C ARG A 196 -2.27 -0.35 -26.83
N GLN A 197 -1.03 -0.03 -26.46
CA GLN A 197 0.02 0.23 -27.44
C GLN A 197 0.34 -1.01 -28.29
N LYS A 198 0.37 -2.19 -27.68
CA LYS A 198 0.58 -3.46 -28.40
C LYS A 198 -0.53 -3.71 -29.41
N GLN A 199 -1.80 -3.55 -29.02
CA GLN A 199 -2.95 -3.67 -29.92
C GLN A 199 -2.91 -2.66 -31.08
N ILE A 200 -2.47 -1.42 -30.83
CA ILE A 200 -2.31 -0.41 -31.89
C ILE A 200 -1.22 -0.82 -32.88
N ARG A 201 -0.10 -1.38 -32.40
CA ARG A 201 0.98 -1.88 -33.27
C ARG A 201 0.54 -3.09 -34.09
N GLU A 202 -0.16 -4.03 -33.49
CA GLU A 202 -0.70 -5.21 -34.19
C GLU A 202 -1.72 -4.80 -35.27
N LYS A 203 -2.65 -3.89 -34.94
CA LYS A 203 -3.58 -3.32 -35.93
C LYS A 203 -2.88 -2.60 -37.08
N ARG A 204 -1.79 -1.89 -36.79
CA ARG A 204 -1.00 -1.22 -37.82
C ARG A 204 -0.31 -2.24 -38.72
N ASN A 205 0.29 -3.29 -38.16
CA ASN A 205 0.97 -4.33 -38.93
C ASN A 205 0.00 -5.16 -39.78
N SER A 206 -1.24 -5.39 -39.34
CA SER A 206 -2.25 -6.08 -40.15
C SER A 206 -2.73 -5.29 -41.36
N VAL A 207 -2.61 -3.95 -41.34
CA VAL A 207 -2.96 -3.10 -42.50
C VAL A 207 -1.87 -3.13 -43.59
N TYR A 208 -0.62 -3.43 -43.23
CA TYR A 208 0.50 -3.53 -44.19
C TYR A 208 0.70 -4.94 -44.76
N LEU A 209 -0.11 -5.92 -44.33
CA LEU A 209 -0.12 -7.30 -44.82
C LEU A 209 -1.23 -7.56 -45.86
N VAL A 210 -1.95 -6.50 -46.29
CA VAL A 210 -2.94 -6.52 -47.37
C VAL A 210 -2.30 -6.05 -48.66
#